data_AF-A0A1M3K047-F1
#
_entry.id   AF-A0A1M3K047-F1
#
_cell.length_a   1.000
_cell.length_b   1.000
_cell.length_c   1.000
_cell.angle_alpha   90.00
_cell.angle_beta   90.00
_cell.angle_gamma   90.00
#
_symmetry.space_group_name_H-M   'P 1'
#
loop_
_entity.id
_entity.type
_entity.pdbx_description
1 polymer ?
#
loop_
_entity_poly.entity_id
_entity_poly.type
_entity_poly.pdbx_seq_one_letter_code
_entity_poly.pdbx_strand_id
1 'polypeptide(L)'
;MEGFSEEELRRQILNFLKDFKELMGQGHYFVKEHQKNMQALMDLGINARLRDEIILSIAKEDYSSGPNPDEYHPGYYWIFGKNLDAVEIYIKLKIVSFNNGNERAVCFSFHSSEHPLKYPFRS
;
A
#
# COMPACT_ATOMS: atom_id res chain seq x y z
N MET A 1 23.00 1.64 -10.44
CA MET A 1 22.30 1.27 -9.20
C MET A 1 21.90 -0.17 -9.38
N GLU A 2 22.63 -1.10 -8.76
CA GLU A 2 22.34 -2.54 -8.88
C GLU A 2 20.91 -2.78 -8.38
N GLY A 3 20.06 -3.32 -9.25
CA GLY A 3 18.71 -3.70 -8.86
C GLY A 3 18.76 -4.77 -7.79
N PHE A 4 17.83 -4.73 -6.83
CA PHE A 4 17.67 -5.82 -5.87
C PHE A 4 17.50 -7.15 -6.62
N SER A 5 18.08 -8.23 -6.09
CA SER A 5 17.70 -9.57 -6.53
C SER A 5 16.21 -9.80 -6.22
N GLU A 6 15.57 -10.71 -6.95
CA GLU A 6 14.16 -11.05 -6.72
C GLU A 6 13.90 -11.49 -5.27
N GLU A 7 14.80 -12.30 -4.70
CA GLU A 7 14.74 -12.75 -3.30
C GLU A 7 14.88 -11.59 -2.30
N GLU A 8 15.75 -10.63 -2.58
CA GLU A 8 15.92 -9.46 -1.72
C GLU A 8 14.67 -8.57 -1.75
N LEU A 9 14.12 -8.33 -2.94
CA LEU A 9 12.88 -7.58 -3.10
C LEU A 9 11.72 -8.28 -2.39
N ARG A 10 11.59 -9.60 -2.58
CA ARG A 10 10.59 -10.42 -1.89
C ARG A 10 10.69 -10.28 -0.38
N ARG A 11 11.90 -10.34 0.18
CA ARG A 11 12.12 -10.17 1.63
C ARG A 11 11.69 -8.78 2.10
N GLN A 12 12.03 -7.73 1.37
CA GLN A 12 11.64 -6.36 1.72
C GLN A 12 10.13 -6.15 1.68
N ILE A 13 9.43 -6.71 0.68
CA ILE A 13 7.97 -6.67 0.60
C ILE A 13 7.34 -7.34 1.82
N LEU A 14 7.81 -8.54 2.17
CA LEU A 14 7.27 -9.31 3.29
C LEU A 14 7.50 -8.59 4.62
N ASN A 15 8.68 -8.02 4.83
CA ASN A 15 8.99 -7.23 6.02
C ASN A 15 8.10 -5.98 6.10
N PHE A 16 8.01 -5.22 5.00
CA PHE A 16 7.15 -4.04 4.94
C PHE A 16 5.68 -4.38 5.26
N LEU A 17 5.13 -5.43 4.65
CA LEU A 17 3.74 -5.84 4.88
C LEU A 17 3.52 -6.31 6.32
N LYS A 18 4.49 -7.01 6.91
CA LYS A 18 4.44 -7.41 8.31
C LYS A 18 4.34 -6.18 9.22
N ASP A 19 5.31 -5.27 9.11
CA ASP A 19 5.39 -4.08 9.97
C ASP A 19 4.18 -3.15 9.77
N PHE A 20 3.74 -2.98 8.52
CA PHE A 20 2.57 -2.17 8.19
C PHE A 20 1.29 -2.72 8.85
N LYS A 21 1.10 -4.05 8.80
CA LYS A 21 -0.08 -4.71 9.41
C LYS A 21 -0.01 -4.73 10.93
N GLU A 22 1.18 -4.85 11.52
CA GLU A 22 1.36 -4.71 12.97
C GLU A 22 0.96 -3.31 13.45
N LEU A 23 1.38 -2.26 12.73
CA LEU A 23 0.97 -0.87 13.01
C LEU A 23 -0.53 -0.68 12.86
N MET A 24 -1.17 -1.28 11.84
CA MET A 24 -2.63 -1.29 11.73
C MET A 24 -3.30 -1.95 12.94
N GLY A 25 -2.81 -3.12 13.37
CA GLY A 25 -3.34 -3.84 14.53
C GLY A 25 -3.20 -3.08 15.85
N GLN A 26 -2.19 -2.21 15.98
CA GLN A 26 -1.99 -1.32 17.12
C GLN A 26 -2.85 -0.04 17.06
N GLY A 27 -3.60 0.18 15.98
CA GLY A 27 -4.34 1.43 15.75
C GLY A 27 -3.44 2.60 15.29
N HIS A 28 -2.18 2.33 14.93
CA HIS A 28 -1.23 3.31 14.39
C HIS A 28 -1.35 3.41 12.87
N TYR A 29 -2.58 3.58 12.39
CA TYR A 29 -2.92 3.59 10.97
C TYR A 29 -3.88 4.72 10.63
N PHE A 30 -3.69 5.32 9.45
CA PHE A 30 -4.67 6.22 8.86
C PHE A 30 -4.62 6.21 7.33
N VAL A 31 -5.72 6.63 6.73
CA VAL A 31 -5.81 6.89 5.29
C VAL A 31 -5.73 8.38 5.06
N LYS A 32 -4.91 8.82 4.11
CA LYS A 32 -4.82 10.23 3.77
C LYS A 32 -6.14 10.68 3.15
N GLU A 33 -6.72 11.70 3.74
CA GLU A 33 -7.96 12.30 3.25
C GLU A 33 -7.66 13.04 1.95
N HIS A 34 -8.19 12.51 0.85
CA HIS A 34 -8.10 13.10 -0.46
C HIS A 34 -9.40 12.83 -1.22
N GLN A 35 -9.87 13.79 -2.01
CA GLN A 35 -11.13 13.67 -2.76
C GLN A 35 -11.19 12.38 -3.58
N LYS A 36 -10.08 12.02 -4.24
CA LYS A 36 -9.98 10.79 -5.03
C LYS A 36 -10.18 9.51 -4.21
N ASN A 37 -9.62 9.46 -2.99
CA ASN A 37 -9.78 8.29 -2.11
C ASN A 37 -11.22 8.18 -1.63
N MET A 38 -11.85 9.30 -1.26
CA MET A 38 -13.26 9.32 -0.83
C MET A 38 -14.19 8.92 -1.97
N GLN A 39 -13.97 9.47 -3.17
CA GLN A 39 -14.76 9.16 -4.36
C GLN A 39 -14.63 7.69 -4.73
N ALA A 40 -13.42 7.12 -4.65
CA ALA A 40 -13.22 5.71 -4.93
C ALA A 40 -14.04 4.79 -4.01
N LEU A 41 -14.20 5.11 -2.72
CA LEU A 41 -15.05 4.31 -1.83
C LEU A 41 -16.51 4.33 -2.30
N MET A 42 -17.00 5.50 -2.73
CA MET A 42 -18.35 5.63 -3.27
C MET A 42 -18.52 4.87 -4.58
N ASP A 43 -17.58 5.03 -5.51
CA ASP A 43 -17.62 4.42 -6.85
C ASP A 43 -17.53 2.89 -6.77
N LEU A 44 -16.71 2.38 -5.84
CA LEU A 44 -16.56 0.94 -5.58
C LEU A 44 -17.68 0.37 -4.70
N GLY A 45 -18.56 1.22 -4.14
CA GLY A 45 -19.62 0.78 -3.23
C GLY A 45 -19.13 0.18 -1.92
N ILE A 46 -17.93 0.57 -1.46
CA ILE A 46 -17.31 0.03 -0.24
C ILE A 46 -17.24 1.07 0.87
N ASN A 47 -17.21 0.60 2.12
CA ASN A 47 -17.01 1.47 3.29
C ASN A 47 -15.55 1.41 3.78
N ALA A 48 -15.22 2.27 4.75
CA ALA A 48 -13.88 2.33 5.35
C ALA A 48 -13.43 0.99 5.97
N ARG A 49 -14.35 0.22 6.57
CA ARG A 49 -14.04 -1.09 7.14
C ARG A 49 -13.60 -2.08 6.06
N LEU A 50 -14.35 -2.17 4.97
CA LEU A 50 -14.00 -3.06 3.86
C LEU A 50 -12.70 -2.62 3.17
N ARG A 51 -12.46 -1.32 3.04
CA ARG A 51 -11.15 -0.81 2.60
C ARG A 51 -10.01 -1.30 3.50
N ASP A 52 -10.18 -1.22 4.81
CA ASP A 52 -9.15 -1.64 5.77
C ASP A 52 -8.94 -3.16 5.74
N GLU A 53 -10.02 -3.95 5.57
CA GLU A 53 -9.97 -5.40 5.33
C GLU A 53 -9.21 -5.73 4.03
N ILE A 54 -9.44 -4.98 2.95
CA ILE A 54 -8.70 -5.10 1.68
C ILE A 54 -7.21 -4.84 1.92
N ILE A 55 -6.85 -3.77 2.62
CA ILE A 55 -5.45 -3.43 2.90
C ILE A 55 -4.77 -4.49 3.78
N LEU A 56 -5.47 -5.01 4.80
CA LEU A 56 -4.96 -6.10 5.63
C LEU A 56 -4.75 -7.40 4.83
N SER A 57 -5.55 -7.62 3.79
CA SER A 57 -5.43 -8.78 2.91
C SER A 57 -4.31 -8.69 1.87
N ILE A 58 -3.62 -7.56 1.72
CA ILE A 58 -2.55 -7.38 0.73
C ILE A 58 -1.45 -8.41 0.96
N ALA A 59 -1.04 -9.10 -0.11
CA ALA A 59 0.02 -10.10 -0.10
C ALA A 59 1.15 -9.73 -1.06
N LYS A 60 2.21 -10.55 -1.12
CA LYS A 60 3.34 -10.27 -2.02
C LYS A 60 2.92 -10.28 -3.49
N GLU A 61 1.92 -11.10 -3.84
CA GLU A 61 1.36 -11.25 -5.19
C GLU A 61 0.58 -10.00 -5.63
N ASP A 62 0.22 -9.13 -4.69
CA ASP A 62 -0.43 -7.85 -4.94
C ASP A 62 0.60 -6.73 -5.14
N TYR A 63 1.90 -6.99 -4.95
CA TYR A 63 2.95 -5.99 -5.15
C TYR A 63 3.06 -5.60 -6.63
N SER A 64 3.17 -4.29 -6.86
CA SER A 64 3.43 -3.73 -8.19
C SER A 64 4.79 -3.06 -8.31
N SER A 65 5.10 -2.09 -7.44
CA SER A 65 6.37 -1.37 -7.48
C SER A 65 6.80 -0.86 -6.11
N GLY A 66 8.11 -0.75 -5.91
CA GLY A 66 8.72 -0.27 -4.69
C GLY A 66 10.03 -0.99 -4.34
N PRO A 67 10.70 -0.60 -3.26
CA PRO A 67 10.48 0.66 -2.55
C PRO A 67 10.76 1.85 -3.48
N ASN A 68 9.82 2.78 -3.60
CA ASN A 68 9.98 4.00 -4.42
C ASN A 68 10.35 5.16 -3.50
N PRO A 69 11.36 5.97 -3.84
CA PRO A 69 11.71 7.14 -3.04
C PRO A 69 10.54 8.13 -3.00
N ASP A 70 10.23 8.64 -1.81
CA ASP A 70 9.28 9.74 -1.66
C ASP A 70 10.04 11.06 -1.80
N GLU A 71 9.83 11.76 -2.91
CA GLU A 71 10.55 13.00 -3.24
C GLU A 71 10.22 14.16 -2.29
N TYR A 72 9.09 14.08 -1.58
CA TYR A 72 8.59 15.17 -0.74
C TYR A 72 8.80 14.93 0.75
N HIS A 73 9.04 13.67 1.16
CA HIS A 73 9.21 13.32 2.57
C HIS A 73 10.23 12.18 2.72
N PRO A 74 10.96 12.09 3.84
CA PRO A 74 11.89 10.98 4.08
C PRO A 74 11.25 9.59 3.89
N GLY A 75 12.04 8.65 3.39
CA GLY A 75 11.67 7.24 3.27
C GLY A 75 11.08 6.86 1.92
N TYR A 76 10.43 5.69 1.90
CA TYR A 76 9.98 5.03 0.68
C TYR A 76 8.51 4.65 0.78
N TYR A 77 7.84 4.57 -0.37
CA TYR A 77 6.49 4.04 -0.49
C TYR A 77 6.43 2.81 -1.39
N TRP A 78 5.36 2.05 -1.22
CA TRP A 78 5.11 0.80 -1.92
C TRP A 78 3.76 0.86 -2.62
N ILE A 79 3.71 0.37 -3.86
CA ILE A 79 2.50 0.28 -4.66
C ILE A 79 2.05 -1.17 -4.72
N PHE A 80 0.79 -1.36 -4.38
CA PHE A 80 0.08 -2.63 -4.46
C PHE A 80 -1.17 -2.46 -5.33
N GLY A 81 -1.64 -3.56 -5.87
CA GLY A 81 -2.86 -3.64 -6.66
C GLY A 81 -3.74 -4.79 -6.21
N LYS A 82 -5.05 -4.55 -6.11
CA LYS A 82 -6.04 -5.56 -5.72
C LYS A 82 -7.21 -5.56 -6.70
N ASN A 83 -7.67 -6.73 -7.14
CA ASN A 83 -8.88 -6.82 -7.95
C ASN A 83 -10.11 -6.94 -7.04
N LEU A 84 -11.08 -6.04 -7.21
CA LEU A 84 -12.40 -6.10 -6.59
C LEU A 84 -13.46 -5.98 -7.69
N ASP A 85 -14.26 -7.02 -7.89
CA ASP A 85 -15.33 -7.06 -8.91
C ASP A 85 -14.89 -6.55 -10.29
N ALA A 86 -13.77 -7.07 -10.78
CA ALA A 86 -13.11 -6.71 -12.04
C ALA A 86 -12.51 -5.30 -12.11
N VAL A 87 -12.53 -4.53 -11.02
CA VAL A 87 -11.82 -3.26 -10.91
C VAL A 87 -10.47 -3.49 -10.24
N GLU A 88 -9.40 -3.10 -10.94
CA GLU A 88 -8.06 -3.06 -10.36
C GLU A 88 -7.94 -1.81 -9.48
N ILE A 89 -7.76 -2.00 -8.18
CA ILE A 89 -7.57 -0.94 -7.20
C ILE A 89 -6.08 -0.67 -7.03
N TYR A 90 -5.66 0.56 -7.25
CA TYR A 90 -4.35 1.10 -6.93
C TYR A 90 -4.25 1.47 -5.44
N ILE A 91 -3.24 0.94 -4.75
CA ILE A 91 -3.01 1.16 -3.32
C ILE A 91 -1.57 1.62 -3.09
N LYS A 92 -1.40 2.83 -2.52
CA LYS A 92 -0.08 3.38 -2.15
C LYS A 92 0.08 3.39 -0.63
N LEU A 93 1.03 2.61 -0.14
CA LEU A 93 1.29 2.43 1.29
C LEU A 93 2.68 2.94 1.67
N LYS A 94 2.81 3.47 2.89
CA LYS A 94 4.09 3.90 3.46
C LYS A 94 4.06 3.80 4.99
N ILE A 95 5.19 3.44 5.59
CA ILE A 95 5.41 3.59 7.03
C ILE A 95 6.15 4.92 7.23
N VAL A 96 5.60 5.78 8.08
CA VAL A 96 6.16 7.09 8.41
C VAL A 96 6.71 7.04 9.83
N SER A 97 8.02 7.25 9.98
CA SER A 97 8.68 7.38 11.28
C SER A 97 8.76 8.85 11.69
N PHE A 98 8.41 9.14 12.94
CA PHE A 98 8.42 10.49 13.53
C PHE A 98 9.67 10.70 14.39
N ASN A 99 10.03 11.95 14.65
CA ASN A 99 11.24 12.31 15.43
C ASN A 99 11.27 11.73 16.86
N ASN A 100 10.12 11.33 17.40
CA ASN A 100 10.01 10.70 18.72
C ASN A 100 10.16 9.16 18.68
N GLY A 101 10.51 8.59 17.52
CA GLY A 101 10.65 7.15 17.32
C GLY A 101 9.33 6.41 17.06
N ASN A 102 8.19 7.09 17.08
CA ASN A 102 6.92 6.46 16.74
C ASN A 102 6.81 6.23 15.23
N GLU A 103 6.09 5.20 14.84
CA GLU A 103 5.80 4.89 13.45
C GLU A 103 4.29 4.85 13.21
N ARG A 104 3.88 5.18 11.99
CA ARG A 104 2.48 5.01 11.55
C ARG A 104 2.42 4.42 10.15
N ALA A 105 1.50 3.47 9.97
CA ALA A 105 1.10 2.96 8.68
C ALA A 105 0.17 3.97 8.00
N VAL A 106 0.50 4.36 6.78
CA VAL A 106 -0.27 5.37 6.02
C VAL A 106 -0.67 4.79 4.68
N CYS A 107 -1.97 4.75 4.42
CA CYS A 107 -2.50 4.57 3.06
C CYS A 107 -2.64 5.95 2.40
N PHE A 108 -1.74 6.26 1.48
CA PHE A 108 -1.74 7.53 0.75
C PHE A 108 -2.78 7.56 -0.37
N SER A 109 -2.94 6.44 -1.07
CA SER A 109 -3.87 6.32 -2.20
C SER A 109 -4.63 5.01 -2.10
N PHE A 110 -5.93 5.08 -2.37
CA PHE A 110 -6.83 3.94 -2.54
C PHE A 110 -7.88 4.33 -3.58
N HIS A 111 -7.71 3.92 -4.83
CA HIS A 111 -8.63 4.25 -5.91
C HIS A 111 -8.50 3.27 -7.09
N SER A 112 -9.48 3.24 -7.99
CA SER A 112 -9.36 2.47 -9.25
C SER A 112 -8.11 2.89 -10.02
N SER A 113 -7.38 1.92 -10.57
CA SER A 113 -6.16 2.16 -11.32
C SER A 113 -6.48 2.82 -12.66
N GLU A 114 -5.74 3.86 -13.01
CA GLU A 114 -5.89 4.56 -14.31
C GLU A 114 -5.19 3.79 -15.44
N HIS A 115 -4.20 2.97 -15.08
CA HIS A 115 -3.41 2.15 -16.00
C HIS A 115 -3.20 0.76 -15.39
N PRO A 116 -3.12 -0.31 -16.22
CA PRO A 116 -2.85 -1.64 -15.71
C PRO A 116 -1.55 -1.70 -14.90
N LEU A 117 -1.64 -2.23 -13.68
CA LEU A 117 -0.49 -2.51 -12.85
C LEU A 117 0.26 -3.75 -13.33
N LYS A 118 1.58 -3.76 -13.11
CA LYS A 118 2.41 -4.95 -13.32
C LYS A 118 2.59 -5.66 -12.00
N TYR A 119 2.58 -6.98 -11.99
CA TYR A 119 2.68 -7.80 -10.78
C TYR A 119 3.83 -8.81 -10.91
N PRO A 120 5.06 -8.46 -10.49
CA PRO A 120 6.23 -9.31 -10.66
C PRO A 120 6.13 -10.67 -9.95
N PHE A 121 5.28 -10.78 -8.93
CA PHE A 121 5.14 -11.99 -8.11
C PHE A 121 3.81 -12.72 -8.30
N ARG A 122 2.99 -12.31 -9.28
CA ARG A 122 1.73 -13.00 -9.61
C ARG A 122 2.02 -14.01 -10.72
N SER A 123 1.82 -15.30 -10.42
CA SER A 123 1.97 -16.40 -11.38
C SER A 123 0.77 -16.54 -12.30
#